data_AF-A0A6I7WMF9-F1
#
_entry.id   AF-A0A6I7WMF9-F1
#
_cell.length_a   1.000
_cell.length_b   1.000
_cell.length_c   1.000
_cell.angle_alpha   90.00
_cell.angle_beta   90.00
_cell.angle_gamma   90.00
#
_symmetry.space_group_name_H-M   'P 1'
#
loop_
_entity.id
_entity.type
_entity.pdbx_description
1 polymer ?
#
loop_
_entity_poly.entity_id
_entity_poly.type
_entity_poly.pdbx_seq_one_letter_code
_entity_poly.pdbx_strand_id
1 'polypeptide(L)'
;MSKKSKKGLMQQLFPAEGETVPELRFPEFRDARNWKEKKFGEICKFIRGPFGGSLKKDMFVKDGYAVYEQSHAIQQNYDSFRYFITKEKFNELKRFSVHPDEIIMSCSGTMGKFSIIPNGAKSGVINQALLKLIVNPELDIKFVKTTMELSSNQEKLLSQSAGGAIKNVVSVSQIKEIYLYIPSLLEQQKIADCLSGSVASIVGNAGS
;
A
#
# COMPACT_ATOMS: atom_id res chain seq x y z
N MET A 1 13.75 -2.33 15.87
CA MET A 1 13.73 -0.85 15.72
C MET A 1 12.50 -0.29 16.43
N SER A 2 12.63 0.78 17.24
CA SER A 2 11.47 1.44 17.86
C SER A 2 10.59 2.15 16.82
N LYS A 3 9.27 2.25 17.05
CA LYS A 3 8.34 3.02 16.18
C LYS A 3 8.78 4.47 15.99
N LYS A 4 9.34 5.10 17.04
CA LYS A 4 9.82 6.49 17.00
C LYS A 4 11.10 6.60 16.15
N SER A 5 12.01 5.65 16.27
CA SER A 5 13.23 5.58 15.46
C SER A 5 12.92 5.32 13.98
N LYS A 6 11.96 4.43 13.67
CA LYS A 6 11.53 4.16 12.30
C LYS A 6 10.92 5.39 11.63
N LYS A 7 10.08 6.14 12.35
CA LYS A 7 9.46 7.37 11.82
C LYS A 7 10.51 8.44 11.48
N GLY A 8 11.48 8.69 12.37
CA GLY A 8 12.57 9.63 12.11
C GLY A 8 13.41 9.21 10.91
N LEU A 9 13.72 7.91 10.81
CA LEU A 9 14.49 7.41 9.68
C LEU A 9 13.74 7.50 8.34
N MET A 10 12.43 7.26 8.33
CA MET A 10 11.59 7.45 7.14
C MET A 10 11.58 8.91 6.67
N GLN A 11 11.71 9.90 7.56
CA GLN A 11 11.77 11.30 7.14
C GLN A 11 13.07 11.64 6.41
N GLN A 12 14.16 10.92 6.71
CA GLN A 12 15.47 11.17 6.10
C GLN A 12 15.71 10.34 4.84
N LEU A 13 15.20 9.11 4.77
CA LEU A 13 15.39 8.19 3.63
C LEU A 13 14.45 8.41 2.45
N PHE A 14 13.49 9.34 2.57
CA PHE A 14 12.60 9.73 1.48
C PHE A 14 12.74 11.24 1.23
N PRO A 15 12.59 11.71 -0.02
CA PRO A 15 12.61 13.14 -0.32
C PRO A 15 11.57 13.90 0.50
N ALA A 16 11.96 15.07 0.99
CA ALA A 16 11.03 16.04 1.53
C ALA A 16 10.07 16.54 0.44
N GLU A 17 8.99 17.21 0.83
CA GLU A 17 8.06 17.78 -0.14
C GLU A 17 8.76 18.83 -1.02
N GLY A 18 8.59 18.71 -2.35
CA GLY A 18 9.29 19.55 -3.33
C GLY A 18 10.70 19.07 -3.70
N GLU A 19 11.26 18.12 -2.96
CA GLU A 19 12.60 17.58 -3.22
C GLU A 19 12.55 16.30 -4.05
N THR A 20 13.64 16.02 -4.78
CA THR A 20 13.79 14.81 -5.61
C THR A 20 14.86 13.85 -5.11
N VAL A 21 15.53 14.21 -4.01
CA VAL A 21 16.61 13.45 -3.37
C VAL A 21 16.37 13.43 -1.86
N PRO A 22 16.54 12.28 -1.19
CA PRO A 22 16.43 12.20 0.27
C PRO A 22 17.60 12.91 0.96
N GLU A 23 17.39 13.41 2.18
CA GLU A 23 18.44 13.97 3.04
C GLU A 23 19.53 12.94 3.33
N LEU A 24 19.12 11.70 3.58
CA LEU A 24 20.00 10.56 3.81
C LEU A 24 19.90 9.57 2.66
N ARG A 25 21.04 9.31 2.04
CA ARG A 25 21.19 8.30 0.98
C ARG A 25 22.30 7.33 1.35
N PHE A 26 22.11 6.04 1.05
CA PHE A 26 23.16 5.05 1.29
C PHE A 26 24.41 5.38 0.46
N PRO A 27 25.63 5.12 0.98
CA PRO A 27 26.88 5.50 0.31
C PRO A 27 26.95 5.09 -1.16
N GLU A 28 26.50 3.86 -1.48
CA GLU A 28 26.50 3.31 -2.83
C GLU A 28 25.56 4.02 -3.82
N PHE A 29 24.65 4.86 -3.34
CA PHE A 29 23.71 5.62 -4.18
C PHE A 29 23.96 7.13 -4.17
N ARG A 30 24.96 7.66 -3.44
CA ARG A 30 25.18 9.11 -3.35
C ARG A 30 25.37 9.78 -4.72
N ASP A 31 26.10 9.13 -5.62
CA ASP A 31 26.35 9.61 -7.00
C ASP A 31 25.34 9.08 -8.03
N ALA A 32 24.33 8.32 -7.60
CA ALA A 32 23.30 7.81 -8.50
C ALA A 32 22.35 8.92 -8.95
N ARG A 33 21.72 8.73 -10.11
CA ARG A 33 20.75 9.70 -10.66
C ARG A 33 19.62 10.02 -9.68
N ASN A 34 19.04 11.20 -9.84
CA ASN A 34 17.87 11.64 -9.07
C ASN A 34 16.70 10.67 -9.23
N TRP A 35 15.84 10.66 -8.21
CA TRP A 35 14.62 9.85 -8.25
C TRP A 35 13.69 10.39 -9.34
N LYS A 36 12.99 9.49 -10.02
CA LYS A 36 12.04 9.85 -11.07
C LYS A 36 10.67 10.07 -10.47
N GLU A 37 10.05 11.19 -10.82
CA GLU A 37 8.64 11.40 -10.51
C GLU A 37 7.76 10.48 -11.37
N LYS A 38 6.80 9.81 -10.75
CA LYS A 38 5.77 9.01 -11.41
C LYS A 38 4.44 9.18 -10.71
N LYS A 39 3.34 9.15 -11.46
CA LYS A 39 1.99 9.05 -10.91
C LYS A 39 1.75 7.66 -10.35
N PHE A 40 0.97 7.57 -9.28
CA PHE A 40 0.66 6.28 -8.66
C PHE A 40 -0.06 5.33 -9.63
N GLY A 41 -0.89 5.88 -10.52
CA GLY A 41 -1.56 5.17 -11.61
C GLY A 41 -0.63 4.53 -12.64
N GLU A 42 0.60 5.02 -12.77
CA GLU A 42 1.59 4.49 -13.73
C GLU A 42 2.37 3.30 -13.16
N ILE A 43 2.42 3.17 -11.84
CA ILE A 43 3.22 2.16 -11.14
C ILE A 43 2.39 1.00 -10.57
N CYS A 44 1.07 1.14 -10.55
CA CYS A 44 0.15 0.17 -9.97
C CYS A 44 -1.12 0.00 -10.82
N LYS A 45 -1.63 -1.23 -10.91
CA LYS A 45 -3.01 -1.48 -11.34
C LYS A 45 -3.94 -1.44 -10.13
N PHE A 46 -5.12 -0.84 -10.31
CA PHE A 46 -6.08 -0.61 -9.25
C PHE A 46 -7.38 -1.37 -9.54
N ILE A 47 -7.79 -2.24 -8.62
CA ILE A 47 -9.02 -3.02 -8.73
C ILE A 47 -9.86 -2.76 -7.48
N ARG A 48 -10.94 -2.01 -7.64
CA ARG A 48 -11.88 -1.71 -6.55
C ARG A 48 -12.78 -2.92 -6.31
N GLY A 49 -13.04 -3.27 -5.06
CA GLY A 49 -13.95 -4.37 -4.75
C GLY A 49 -15.37 -4.15 -5.32
N PRO A 50 -16.15 -5.23 -5.51
CA PRO A 50 -17.45 -5.16 -6.18
C PRO A 50 -18.45 -4.31 -5.41
N PHE A 51 -19.20 -3.46 -6.11
CA PHE A 51 -20.35 -2.71 -5.59
C PHE A 51 -21.68 -3.35 -6.02
N GLY A 52 -22.79 -2.92 -5.42
CA GLY A 52 -24.13 -3.21 -5.95
C GLY A 52 -24.71 -4.58 -5.57
N GLY A 53 -24.33 -5.13 -4.41
CA GLY A 53 -24.94 -6.36 -3.91
C GLY A 53 -24.39 -7.65 -4.52
N SER A 54 -23.18 -7.64 -5.08
CA SER A 54 -22.48 -8.87 -5.49
C SER A 54 -22.06 -9.75 -4.31
N LEU A 55 -22.03 -9.20 -3.09
CA LEU A 55 -21.79 -9.92 -1.84
C LEU A 55 -22.91 -9.55 -0.85
N LYS A 56 -24.00 -10.32 -0.88
CA LYS A 56 -25.14 -10.19 0.05
C LYS A 56 -25.04 -11.21 1.17
N LYS A 57 -25.75 -10.95 2.28
CA LYS A 57 -25.71 -11.80 3.49
C LYS A 57 -26.13 -13.25 3.23
N ASP A 58 -27.07 -13.46 2.31
CA ASP A 58 -27.59 -14.77 1.88
C ASP A 58 -26.59 -15.59 1.05
N MET A 59 -25.54 -14.96 0.52
CA MET A 59 -24.48 -15.62 -0.25
C MET A 59 -23.35 -16.17 0.64
N PHE A 60 -23.36 -15.83 1.94
CA PHE A 60 -22.29 -16.24 2.85
C PHE A 60 -22.51 -17.66 3.37
N VAL A 61 -21.44 -18.43 3.33
CA VAL A 61 -21.38 -19.81 3.82
C VAL A 61 -20.45 -19.93 5.02
N LYS A 62 -20.50 -21.07 5.71
CA LYS A 62 -19.71 -21.30 6.95
C LYS A 62 -18.21 -21.45 6.69
N ASP A 63 -17.81 -22.03 5.56
CA ASP A 63 -16.43 -22.14 5.09
C ASP A 63 -16.40 -22.16 3.56
N GLY A 64 -15.26 -21.82 2.97
CA GLY A 64 -15.06 -21.71 1.53
C GLY A 64 -13.97 -20.71 1.19
N TYR A 65 -14.20 -19.89 0.17
CA TYR A 65 -13.29 -18.82 -0.21
C TYR A 65 -13.54 -17.59 0.67
N ALA A 66 -12.47 -16.99 1.16
CA ALA A 66 -12.56 -15.87 2.09
C ALA A 66 -13.11 -14.59 1.42
N VAL A 67 -13.80 -13.76 2.20
CA VAL A 67 -14.13 -12.39 1.83
C VAL A 67 -13.30 -11.43 2.68
N TYR A 68 -12.37 -10.74 2.04
CA TYR A 68 -11.50 -9.76 2.67
C TYR A 68 -12.27 -8.47 2.92
N GLU A 69 -12.30 -8.06 4.18
CA GLU A 69 -12.87 -6.81 4.66
C GLU A 69 -11.79 -5.79 5.03
N GLN A 70 -12.20 -4.54 5.26
CA GLN A 70 -11.28 -3.44 5.63
C GLN A 70 -10.36 -3.76 6.82
N SER A 71 -10.83 -4.56 7.78
CA SER A 71 -10.07 -4.96 8.96
C SER A 71 -8.77 -5.68 8.58
N HIS A 72 -8.73 -6.43 7.48
CA HIS A 72 -7.53 -7.14 7.03
C HIS A 72 -6.45 -6.16 6.56
N ALA A 73 -6.83 -5.02 5.97
CA ALA A 73 -5.87 -3.96 5.63
C ALA A 73 -5.42 -3.15 6.86
N ILE A 74 -6.31 -2.96 7.84
CA ILE A 74 -6.05 -2.14 9.03
C ILE A 74 -5.22 -2.91 10.08
N GLN A 75 -5.62 -4.15 10.36
CA GLN A 75 -5.08 -4.99 11.43
C GLN A 75 -4.00 -5.95 10.92
N GLN A 76 -3.93 -6.19 9.61
CA GLN A 76 -2.98 -7.11 8.98
C GLN A 76 -3.07 -8.54 9.55
N ASN A 77 -4.27 -8.94 9.99
CA ASN A 77 -4.57 -10.29 10.44
C ASN A 77 -5.23 -11.06 9.29
N TYR A 78 -4.63 -12.19 8.92
CA TYR A 78 -5.05 -13.05 7.81
C TYR A 78 -5.46 -14.45 8.24
N ASP A 79 -5.55 -14.68 9.56
CA ASP A 79 -5.91 -15.98 10.14
C ASP A 79 -7.40 -16.07 10.48
N SER A 80 -8.11 -14.93 10.50
CA SER A 80 -9.51 -14.85 10.89
C SER A 80 -10.35 -14.17 9.82
N PHE A 81 -11.38 -14.88 9.36
CA PHE A 81 -12.34 -14.38 8.38
C PHE A 81 -13.76 -14.60 8.90
N ARG A 82 -14.59 -13.56 8.76
CA ARG A 82 -15.99 -13.60 9.18
C ARG A 82 -16.91 -14.19 8.12
N TYR A 83 -16.57 -13.99 6.85
CA TYR A 83 -17.43 -14.32 5.73
C TYR A 83 -16.68 -15.16 4.71
N PHE A 84 -17.38 -16.18 4.22
CA PHE A 84 -16.91 -17.05 3.15
C PHE A 84 -17.97 -17.12 2.05
N ILE A 85 -17.53 -17.42 0.84
CA ILE A 85 -18.38 -17.65 -0.33
C ILE A 85 -18.06 -19.00 -0.95
N THR A 86 -19.01 -19.54 -1.72
CA THR A 86 -18.81 -20.79 -2.45
C THR A 86 -17.77 -20.64 -3.56
N LYS A 87 -17.31 -21.77 -4.10
CA LYS A 87 -16.38 -21.80 -5.24
C LYS A 87 -16.98 -21.16 -6.49
N GLU A 88 -18.27 -21.36 -6.73
CA GLU A 88 -19.02 -20.82 -7.86
C GLU A 88 -19.01 -19.29 -7.79
N LYS A 89 -19.34 -18.75 -6.61
CA LYS A 89 -19.34 -17.30 -6.40
C LYS A 89 -17.94 -16.70 -6.45
N PHE A 90 -16.94 -17.41 -5.94
CA PHE A 90 -15.54 -17.01 -6.08
C PHE A 90 -15.12 -16.93 -7.55
N ASN A 91 -15.50 -17.91 -8.38
CA ASN A 91 -15.20 -17.91 -9.81
C ASN A 91 -15.91 -16.77 -10.56
N GLU A 92 -17.15 -16.44 -10.20
CA GLU A 92 -17.85 -15.25 -10.72
C GLU A 92 -17.09 -13.95 -10.38
N LEU A 93 -16.53 -13.90 -9.16
CA LEU A 93 -15.82 -12.74 -8.62
C LEU A 93 -14.30 -12.82 -8.81
N LYS A 94 -13.80 -13.70 -9.68
CA LYS A 94 -12.37 -14.00 -9.84
C LYS A 94 -11.50 -12.76 -10.03
N ARG A 95 -12.00 -11.73 -10.74
CA ARG A 95 -11.28 -10.47 -10.95
C ARG A 95 -10.89 -9.73 -9.66
N PHE A 96 -11.60 -10.00 -8.56
CA PHE A 96 -11.38 -9.42 -7.24
C PHE A 96 -10.58 -10.33 -6.32
N SER A 97 -10.09 -11.47 -6.81
CA SER A 97 -9.28 -12.37 -5.98
C SER A 97 -7.98 -11.70 -5.57
N VAL A 98 -7.50 -12.07 -4.39
CA VAL A 98 -6.18 -11.65 -3.90
C VAL A 98 -5.16 -12.77 -4.06
N HIS A 99 -3.92 -12.36 -4.27
CA HIS A 99 -2.75 -13.22 -4.40
C HIS A 99 -1.63 -12.69 -3.50
N PRO A 100 -0.70 -13.56 -3.05
CA PRO A 100 0.52 -13.12 -2.40
C PRO A 100 1.23 -12.05 -3.23
N ASP A 101 1.89 -11.12 -2.54
CA ASP A 101 2.59 -9.98 -3.16
C ASP A 101 1.67 -9.01 -3.96
N GLU A 102 0.38 -8.99 -3.63
CA GLU A 102 -0.53 -7.87 -3.94
C GLU A 102 -0.76 -7.02 -2.68
N ILE A 103 -1.19 -5.76 -2.84
CA ILE A 103 -1.55 -4.88 -1.72
C ILE A 103 -3.07 -4.70 -1.67
N ILE A 104 -3.63 -4.70 -0.45
CA ILE A 104 -4.99 -4.20 -0.19
C ILE A 104 -4.93 -2.89 0.60
N MET A 105 -5.79 -1.95 0.22
CA MET A 105 -5.93 -0.64 0.87
C MET A 105 -7.36 -0.45 1.39
N SER A 106 -7.49 0.05 2.61
CA SER A 106 -8.80 0.40 3.20
C SER A 106 -9.37 1.69 2.60
N CYS A 107 -10.67 1.69 2.31
CA CYS A 107 -11.34 2.80 1.63
C CYS A 107 -12.71 3.21 2.21
N SER A 108 -13.18 2.54 3.26
CA SER A 108 -14.45 2.84 3.93
C SER A 108 -14.17 3.24 5.38
N GLY A 109 -14.60 4.45 5.80
CA GLY A 109 -14.38 5.00 7.14
C GLY A 109 -12.92 5.34 7.45
N THR A 110 -12.03 4.34 7.41
CA THR A 110 -10.57 4.51 7.51
C THR A 110 -9.96 4.39 6.11
N MET A 111 -9.47 5.49 5.55
CA MET A 111 -8.77 5.51 4.27
C MET A 111 -7.26 5.30 4.49
N GLY A 112 -6.60 4.62 3.54
CA GLY A 112 -5.15 4.65 3.42
C GLY A 112 -4.38 3.73 4.38
N LYS A 113 -5.04 2.71 4.97
CA LYS A 113 -4.29 1.60 5.59
C LYS A 113 -3.96 0.56 4.53
N PHE A 114 -2.68 0.23 4.43
CA PHE A 114 -2.15 -0.68 3.42
C PHE A 114 -1.67 -1.97 4.07
N SER A 115 -1.87 -3.08 3.38
CA SER A 115 -1.30 -4.36 3.78
C SER A 115 -0.94 -5.21 2.55
N ILE A 116 0.23 -5.83 2.60
CA ILE A 116 0.67 -6.80 1.60
C ILE A 116 0.03 -8.14 1.96
N ILE A 117 -0.55 -8.82 0.97
CA ILE A 117 -1.10 -10.16 1.15
C ILE A 117 0.06 -11.15 1.39
N PRO A 118 0.11 -11.85 2.54
CA PRO A 118 1.21 -12.73 2.85
C PRO A 118 1.14 -14.03 2.05
N ASN A 119 2.29 -14.70 1.93
CA ASN A 119 2.34 -16.09 1.49
C ASN A 119 1.50 -16.97 2.42
N GLY A 120 0.73 -17.88 1.82
CA GLY A 120 -0.19 -18.76 2.57
C GLY A 120 -1.52 -18.14 2.97
N ALA A 121 -1.80 -16.87 2.61
CA ALA A 121 -3.11 -16.27 2.85
C ALA A 121 -4.24 -17.07 2.19
N LYS A 122 -5.38 -17.20 2.89
CA LYS A 122 -6.52 -17.98 2.40
C LYS A 122 -7.05 -17.39 1.08
N SER A 123 -7.25 -18.23 0.07
CA SER A 123 -7.82 -17.79 -1.20
C SER A 123 -9.19 -17.13 -1.00
N GLY A 124 -9.37 -15.96 -1.60
CA GLY A 124 -10.56 -15.15 -1.40
C GLY A 124 -10.61 -13.93 -2.29
N VAL A 125 -11.66 -13.13 -2.12
CA VAL A 125 -11.92 -11.87 -2.85
C VAL A 125 -12.02 -10.70 -1.90
N ILE A 126 -11.69 -9.50 -2.37
CA ILE A 126 -11.95 -8.26 -1.63
C ILE A 126 -13.43 -7.84 -1.70
N ASN A 127 -13.93 -7.21 -0.64
CA ASN A 127 -15.24 -6.54 -0.64
C ASN A 127 -15.14 -5.05 -1.07
N GLN A 128 -16.29 -4.36 -1.13
CA GLN A 128 -16.38 -2.96 -1.58
C GLN A 128 -15.57 -1.94 -0.74
N ALA A 129 -15.19 -2.29 0.49
CA ALA A 129 -14.45 -1.41 1.39
C ALA A 129 -12.94 -1.39 1.09
N LEU A 130 -12.47 -2.21 0.16
CA LEU A 130 -11.08 -2.37 -0.20
C LEU A 130 -10.78 -1.94 -1.65
N LEU A 131 -9.55 -1.52 -1.85
CA LEU A 131 -8.92 -1.34 -3.14
C LEU A 131 -7.71 -2.28 -3.23
N LYS A 132 -7.69 -3.14 -4.23
CA LYS A 132 -6.54 -4.00 -4.53
C LYS A 132 -5.58 -3.26 -5.46
N LEU A 133 -4.29 -3.36 -5.15
CA LEU A 133 -3.20 -2.78 -5.91
C LEU A 133 -2.24 -3.88 -6.35
N ILE A 134 -1.94 -3.90 -7.65
CA ILE A 134 -0.94 -4.79 -8.24
C ILE A 134 0.21 -3.92 -8.68
N VAL A 135 1.33 -4.00 -7.95
CA VAL A 135 2.53 -3.19 -8.20
C VAL A 135 3.24 -3.67 -9.46
N ASN A 136 3.81 -2.75 -10.24
CA ASN A 136 4.67 -3.11 -11.36
C ASN A 136 5.85 -3.97 -10.86
N PRO A 137 6.14 -5.14 -11.47
CA PRO A 137 7.21 -6.04 -11.03
C PRO A 137 8.62 -5.43 -11.09
N GLU A 138 8.81 -4.30 -11.77
CA GLU A 138 10.07 -3.54 -11.77
C GLU A 138 10.27 -2.69 -10.50
N LEU A 139 9.34 -2.73 -9.55
CA LEU A 139 9.38 -1.96 -8.31
C LEU A 139 9.32 -2.88 -7.08
N ASP A 140 9.93 -2.41 -5.99
CA ASP A 140 9.85 -3.11 -4.72
C ASP A 140 8.50 -2.80 -4.04
N ILE A 141 7.72 -3.85 -3.78
CA ILE A 141 6.38 -3.75 -3.18
C ILE A 141 6.41 -3.14 -1.77
N LYS A 142 7.43 -3.46 -0.97
CA LYS A 142 7.56 -2.96 0.41
C LYS A 142 7.93 -1.48 0.38
N PHE A 143 8.79 -1.06 -0.54
CA PHE A 143 9.09 0.34 -0.81
C PHE A 143 7.81 1.09 -1.19
N VAL A 144 7.08 0.65 -2.23
CA VAL A 144 5.84 1.30 -2.67
C VAL A 144 4.82 1.43 -1.52
N LYS A 145 4.60 0.35 -0.76
CA LYS A 145 3.74 0.40 0.44
C LYS A 145 4.22 1.47 1.43
N THR A 146 5.52 1.47 1.73
CA THR A 146 6.11 2.39 2.72
C THR A 146 6.01 3.85 2.26
N THR A 147 6.24 4.11 0.97
CA THR A 147 6.07 5.43 0.35
C THR A 147 4.65 5.94 0.53
N MET A 148 3.64 5.09 0.31
CA MET A 148 2.24 5.47 0.49
C MET A 148 1.84 5.68 1.97
N GLU A 149 2.59 5.10 2.91
CA GLU A 149 2.40 5.26 4.35
C GLU A 149 3.09 6.52 4.93
N LEU A 150 3.88 7.25 4.13
CA LEU A 150 4.45 8.54 4.52
C LEU A 150 3.34 9.55 4.83
N SER A 151 3.54 10.39 5.85
CA SER A 151 2.55 11.38 6.28
C SER A 151 2.09 12.30 5.15
N SER A 152 3.00 12.78 4.30
CA SER A 152 2.66 13.63 3.15
C SER A 152 1.74 12.92 2.14
N ASN A 153 1.97 11.64 1.87
CA ASN A 153 1.12 10.88 0.94
C ASN A 153 -0.19 10.43 1.59
N GLN A 154 -0.20 10.15 2.89
CA GLN A 154 -1.42 9.93 3.66
C GLN A 154 -2.28 11.18 3.70
N GLU A 155 -1.69 12.36 3.85
CA GLU A 155 -2.38 13.63 3.76
C GLU A 155 -3.01 13.78 2.39
N LYS A 156 -2.28 13.58 1.28
CA LYS A 156 -2.85 13.60 -0.09
C LYS A 156 -4.02 12.62 -0.28
N LEU A 157 -3.96 11.43 0.31
CA LEU A 157 -5.06 10.45 0.29
C LEU A 157 -6.29 10.90 1.10
N LEU A 158 -6.12 11.81 2.06
CA LEU A 158 -7.17 12.34 2.93
C LEU A 158 -7.60 13.76 2.53
N SER A 159 -6.77 14.51 1.81
CA SER A 159 -6.91 15.91 1.45
C SER A 159 -7.13 16.07 -0.05
N GLN A 160 -8.38 15.90 -0.47
CA GLN A 160 -8.95 16.55 -1.66
C GLN A 160 -10.41 16.92 -1.38
N SER A 161 -10.59 17.79 -0.40
CA SER A 161 -11.83 18.50 -0.12
C SER A 161 -11.67 19.94 -0.61
N ALA A 162 -11.80 20.14 -1.92
CA ALA A 162 -12.12 21.45 -2.46
C ALA A 162 -13.64 21.67 -2.25
N GLY A 163 -13.98 22.30 -1.12
CA GLY A 163 -15.33 22.83 -0.84
C GLY A 163 -16.31 21.86 -0.17
N GLY A 164 -16.69 22.17 1.07
CA GLY A 164 -17.86 21.60 1.74
C GLY A 164 -17.55 20.60 2.86
N ALA A 165 -18.33 20.68 3.94
CA ALA A 165 -18.17 20.00 5.22
C ALA A 165 -18.34 18.46 5.21
N ILE A 166 -18.03 17.80 4.10
CA ILE A 166 -18.07 16.34 3.97
C ILE A 166 -16.69 15.90 3.48
N LYS A 167 -15.99 15.10 4.30
CA LYS A 167 -14.78 14.37 3.88
C LYS A 167 -15.16 13.40 2.78
N ASN A 168 -15.22 13.87 1.54
CA ASN A 168 -15.48 13.03 0.40
C ASN A 168 -14.30 12.08 0.24
N VAL A 169 -14.60 10.78 0.34
CA VAL A 169 -13.68 9.68 0.09
C VAL A 169 -13.00 9.91 -1.27
N VAL A 170 -11.67 9.99 -1.29
CA VAL A 170 -10.91 10.18 -2.53
C VAL A 170 -11.23 9.07 -3.53
N SER A 171 -11.60 9.45 -4.75
CA SER A 171 -11.93 8.53 -5.83
C SER A 171 -10.68 7.81 -6.35
N VAL A 172 -10.84 6.62 -6.94
CA VAL A 172 -9.70 5.87 -7.50
C VAL A 172 -8.97 6.66 -8.57
N SER A 173 -9.66 7.51 -9.35
CA SER A 173 -9.02 8.41 -10.33
C SER A 173 -8.11 9.41 -9.64
N GLN A 174 -8.56 10.06 -8.57
CA GLN A 174 -7.72 11.00 -7.81
C GLN A 174 -6.51 10.31 -7.16
N ILE A 175 -6.68 9.09 -6.63
CA ILE A 175 -5.56 8.32 -6.05
C ILE A 175 -4.47 8.04 -7.10
N LYS A 176 -4.86 7.77 -8.34
CA LYS A 176 -3.92 7.53 -9.45
C LYS A 176 -3.08 8.76 -9.80
N GLU A 177 -3.57 9.97 -9.51
CA GLU A 177 -2.89 11.24 -9.80
C GLU A 177 -1.89 11.67 -8.73
N ILE A 178 -1.71 10.89 -7.66
CA ILE A 178 -0.69 11.18 -6.63
C ILE A 178 0.71 10.97 -7.25
N TYR A 179 1.53 12.02 -7.22
CA TYR A 179 2.94 11.95 -7.62
C TYR A 179 3.81 11.35 -6.51
N LEU A 180 4.71 10.46 -6.93
CA LEU A 180 5.64 9.71 -6.10
C LEU A 180 7.04 9.78 -6.72
N TYR A 181 8.06 9.90 -5.88
CA TYR A 181 9.46 9.84 -6.31
C TYR A 181 9.98 8.41 -6.19
N ILE A 182 10.52 7.88 -7.28
CA ILE A 182 10.91 6.48 -7.43
C ILE A 182 12.41 6.38 -7.77
N PRO A 183 13.24 5.80 -6.89
CA PRO A 183 14.65 5.53 -7.16
C PRO A 183 14.85 4.29 -8.04
N SER A 184 16.11 3.93 -8.28
CA SER A 184 16.47 2.63 -8.86
C SER A 184 15.95 1.47 -7.99
N LEU A 185 15.65 0.31 -8.60
CA LEU A 185 15.13 -0.86 -7.89
C LEU A 185 16.05 -1.30 -6.73
N LEU A 186 17.37 -1.29 -6.93
CA LEU A 186 18.34 -1.65 -5.89
C LEU A 186 18.27 -0.72 -4.67
N GLU A 187 18.07 0.58 -4.91
CA GLU A 187 17.91 1.56 -3.83
C GLU A 187 16.55 1.41 -3.13
N GLN A 188 15.48 1.10 -3.86
CA GLN A 188 14.17 0.78 -3.27
C GLN A 188 14.26 -0.41 -2.30
N GLN A 189 14.91 -1.50 -2.72
CA GLN A 189 15.12 -2.70 -1.92
C GLN A 189 15.94 -2.39 -0.66
N LYS A 190 17.04 -1.62 -0.80
CA LYS A 190 17.88 -1.23 0.34
C LYS A 190 17.11 -0.42 1.38
N ILE A 191 16.30 0.55 0.94
CA ILE A 191 15.42 1.34 1.82
C ILE A 191 14.40 0.44 2.50
N ALA A 192 13.72 -0.43 1.75
CA ALA A 192 12.72 -1.36 2.29
C ALA A 192 13.31 -2.33 3.34
N ASP A 193 14.50 -2.87 3.07
CA ASP A 193 15.19 -3.77 3.99
C ASP A 193 15.65 -3.07 5.26
N CYS A 194 16.16 -1.84 5.14
CA CYS A 194 16.51 -1.01 6.29
C CYS A 194 15.28 -0.74 7.19
N LEU A 195 14.16 -0.36 6.58
CA LEU A 195 12.92 0.00 7.31
C LEU A 195 12.15 -1.22 7.83
N SER A 196 12.37 -2.41 7.28
CA SER A 196 11.88 -3.66 7.84
C SER A 196 12.73 -4.18 9.01
N GLY A 197 13.92 -3.59 9.23
CA GLY A 197 14.87 -4.02 10.25
C GLY A 197 15.72 -5.22 9.82
N SER A 198 15.73 -5.53 8.52
CA SER A 198 16.50 -6.63 7.93
C SER A 198 17.95 -6.25 7.61
N VAL A 199 18.27 -4.95 7.63
CA VAL A 199 19.64 -4.43 7.44
C VAL A 199 19.99 -3.50 8.60
N ALA A 200 21.00 -3.89 9.38
CA ALA A 200 21.55 -3.13 10.49
C ALA A 200 22.87 -2.44 10.08
N SER A 201 22.77 -1.35 9.33
CA SER A 201 23.85 -0.35 9.26
C SER A 201 23.46 0.79 8.33
N ILE A 202 23.04 1.91 8.91
CA ILE A 202 23.31 3.22 8.33
C ILE A 202 24.61 3.63 8.99
N VAL A 203 25.72 3.57 8.25
CA VAL A 203 26.94 4.22 8.71
C VAL A 203 26.70 5.72 8.53
N GLY A 204 26.19 6.35 9.58
CA GLY A 204 26.29 7.78 9.75
C GLY A 204 27.73 8.10 10.10
N ASN A 205 28.40 8.84 9.22
CA ASN A 205 29.48 9.78 9.53
C ASN A 205 29.71 10.61 8.24
N ALA A 206 30.02 11.90 8.27
CA ALA A 206 30.59 12.73 9.32
C ALA A 206 30.08 14.18 9.20
N GLY A 207 30.15 14.90 10.32
CA GLY A 207 29.95 16.35 10.38
C GLY A 207 30.18 16.82 11.81
N SER A 208 31.47 16.90 12.16
CA SER A 208 32.06 17.61 13.30
C SER A 208 31.58 19.05 13.43
#